data_AF-A0A433PUU9-F1
#
_entry.id   AF-A0A433PUU9-F1
#
_cell.length_a   1.000
_cell.length_b   1.000
_cell.length_c   1.000
_cell.angle_alpha   90.00
_cell.angle_beta   90.00
_cell.angle_gamma   90.00
#
_symmetry.space_group_name_H-M   'P 1'
#
loop_
_entity.id
_entity.type
_entity.pdbx_description
1 polymer ?
#
loop_
_entity_poly.entity_id
_entity_poly.type
_entity_poly.pdbx_seq_one_letter_code
_entity_poly.pdbx_strand_id
1 'polypeptide(L)'
;MLRGTDAELIFGYHLVVSSRENRSDAFTLRGLATQLEAVAPPNIRSSSDTHGPYTEIIVPPVFPSGAIMLFRIWVESSPEGIHGLVSHCHEDVFKGLDLVDMNAVLYRCDGEERDVTENNGTYNIPAYGALPYCGLEGFIRITTSVIPSVLISGTDIGHLIMSYTGCTVSDGCLLAFNRHLKHHYPRLKLRDWFQTRFDAVKQLPNFLPKYFALIIRTAYIAAREHTISLMSPLITKGDRFTHSLGLCSVQMYGQVTSASLHPTNPSSSMAAGLPHFAQAHMRCWGRDVFISLRGLFLTTGHYDAARRHIIAFASSLKHGLIPNLLNSVRY
;
A
#
# COMPACT_ATOMS: atom_id res chain seq x y z
N MET A 1 4.26 0.43 29.63
CA MET A 1 3.01 1.14 29.27
C MET A 1 2.41 0.49 28.04
N LEU A 2 1.10 0.25 28.06
CA LEU A 2 0.30 -0.30 26.96
C LEU A 2 -0.66 0.78 26.48
N ARG A 3 -0.56 1.25 25.24
CA ARG A 3 -1.41 2.37 24.76
C ARG A 3 -2.76 1.89 24.26
N GLY A 4 -3.82 2.58 24.65
CA GLY A 4 -5.22 2.28 24.31
C GLY A 4 -5.63 0.81 24.54
N THR A 5 -4.95 0.13 25.45
CA THR A 5 -5.12 -1.29 25.74
C THR A 5 -5.30 -1.42 27.23
N ASP A 6 -6.36 -2.09 27.64
CA ASP A 6 -6.61 -2.44 29.02
C ASP A 6 -5.91 -3.75 29.38
N ALA A 7 -5.61 -3.90 30.67
CA ALA A 7 -4.90 -5.06 31.17
C ALA A 7 -5.47 -5.53 32.50
N GLU A 8 -5.58 -6.84 32.64
CA GLU A 8 -5.98 -7.51 33.86
C GLU A 8 -4.95 -8.59 34.19
N LEU A 9 -4.53 -8.67 35.46
CA LEU A 9 -3.68 -9.76 35.92
C LEU A 9 -4.49 -11.05 35.98
N ILE A 10 -4.04 -12.08 35.26
CA ILE A 10 -4.60 -13.44 35.39
C ILE A 10 -3.95 -14.14 36.58
N PHE A 11 -2.61 -14.17 36.62
CA PHE A 11 -1.86 -14.71 37.77
C PHE A 11 -0.42 -14.19 37.81
N GLY A 12 0.20 -14.30 38.99
CA GLY A 12 1.63 -14.03 39.19
C GLY A 12 2.25 -15.05 40.15
N TYR A 13 3.29 -15.74 39.71
CA TYR A 13 3.93 -16.81 40.49
C TYR A 13 5.44 -16.81 40.35
N HIS A 14 6.10 -17.29 41.41
CA HIS A 14 7.54 -17.49 41.49
C HIS A 14 7.83 -18.94 41.87
N LEU A 15 8.69 -19.60 41.10
CA LEU A 15 9.12 -20.97 41.38
C LEU A 15 10.31 -20.96 42.34
N VAL A 16 10.10 -21.44 43.56
CA VAL A 16 11.16 -21.59 44.57
C VAL A 16 11.62 -23.03 44.62
N VAL A 17 12.94 -23.24 44.50
CA VAL A 17 13.55 -24.55 44.71
C VAL A 17 13.88 -24.69 46.20
N SER A 18 13.04 -25.42 46.93
CA SER A 18 13.17 -25.62 48.38
C SER A 18 14.36 -26.52 48.75
N SER A 19 14.73 -27.47 47.87
CA SER A 19 15.92 -28.30 48.03
C SER A 19 16.44 -28.80 46.68
N ARG A 20 17.77 -28.83 46.54
CA ARG A 20 18.49 -29.37 45.37
C ARG A 20 18.93 -30.82 45.53
N GLU A 21 18.54 -31.47 46.64
CA GLU A 21 18.89 -32.86 46.88
C GLU A 21 18.19 -33.79 45.87
N ASN A 22 18.93 -34.80 45.41
CA ASN A 22 18.39 -35.81 44.51
C ASN A 22 17.49 -36.76 45.30
N ARG A 23 16.18 -36.69 45.04
CA ARG A 23 15.16 -37.56 45.64
C ARG A 23 14.79 -38.76 44.77
N SER A 24 15.54 -38.99 43.69
CA SER A 24 15.30 -40.13 42.79
C SER A 24 15.78 -41.42 43.45
N ASP A 25 15.11 -42.51 43.12
CA ASP A 25 15.48 -43.87 43.54
C ASP A 25 15.81 -44.73 42.31
N ALA A 26 16.21 -45.99 42.54
CA ALA A 26 16.64 -46.90 41.48
C ALA A 26 15.57 -47.20 40.43
N PHE A 27 14.28 -46.91 40.72
CA PHE A 27 13.15 -47.23 39.86
C PHE A 27 12.35 -46.00 39.43
N THR A 28 12.56 -44.84 40.06
CA THR A 28 11.79 -43.61 39.84
C THR A 28 12.68 -42.37 39.80
N LEU A 29 12.66 -41.65 38.66
CA LEU A 29 13.23 -40.31 38.54
C LEU A 29 12.25 -39.28 39.09
N ARG A 30 12.71 -38.43 40.03
CA ARG A 30 11.89 -37.37 40.63
C ARG A 30 12.49 -35.99 40.37
N GLY A 31 11.62 -35.01 40.12
CA GLY A 31 12.02 -33.61 40.04
C GLY A 31 12.49 -33.05 41.39
N LEU A 32 13.22 -31.93 41.32
CA LEU A 32 13.64 -31.17 42.51
C LEU A 32 12.44 -30.77 43.37
N ALA A 33 12.67 -30.57 44.67
CA ALA A 33 11.64 -30.07 45.56
C ALA A 33 11.38 -28.60 45.23
N THR A 34 10.21 -28.30 44.67
CA THR A 34 9.82 -26.96 44.29
C THR A 34 8.48 -26.56 44.90
N GLN A 35 8.32 -25.27 45.14
CA GLN A 35 7.09 -24.64 45.57
C GLN A 35 6.77 -23.47 44.65
N LEU A 36 5.48 -23.21 44.45
CA LEU A 36 5.00 -22.09 43.68
C LEU A 36 4.48 -21.04 44.66
N GLU A 37 5.18 -19.92 44.77
CA GLU A 37 4.80 -18.81 45.64
C GLU A 37 4.08 -17.73 44.82
N ALA A 38 2.98 -17.21 45.34
CA ALA A 38 2.27 -16.10 44.71
C ALA A 38 3.11 -14.82 44.81
N VAL A 39 3.24 -14.11 43.69
CA VAL A 39 3.90 -12.81 43.67
C VAL A 39 2.87 -11.72 44.00
N ALA A 40 3.31 -10.65 44.67
CA ALA A 40 2.45 -9.50 44.92
C ALA A 40 1.83 -8.97 43.61
N PRO A 41 0.53 -8.59 43.61
CA PRO A 41 -0.10 -8.08 42.40
C PRO A 41 0.57 -6.75 41.98
N PRO A 42 0.69 -6.50 40.66
CA PRO A 42 1.19 -5.24 40.15
C PRO A 42 0.18 -4.12 40.37
N ASN A 43 0.64 -2.88 40.40
CA ASN A 43 -0.24 -1.72 40.36
C ASN A 43 -0.54 -1.39 38.89
N ILE A 44 -1.78 -1.63 38.46
CA ILE A 44 -2.25 -1.32 37.11
C ILE A 44 -2.98 0.01 37.16
N ARG A 45 -2.51 1.00 36.41
CA ARG A 45 -3.10 2.35 36.37
C ARG A 45 -3.41 2.75 34.94
N SER A 46 -4.62 3.27 34.74
CA SER A 46 -5.00 3.93 33.49
C SER A 46 -4.68 5.42 33.62
N SER A 47 -3.92 5.96 32.67
CA SER A 47 -3.49 7.35 32.60
C SER A 47 -3.53 7.85 31.15
N SER A 48 -3.24 9.11 30.92
CA SER A 48 -3.21 9.71 29.59
C SER A 48 -2.08 10.71 29.45
N ASP A 49 -1.44 10.75 28.28
CA ASP A 49 -0.45 11.76 27.93
C ASP A 49 -0.81 12.45 26.59
N THR A 50 0.13 13.21 26.03
CA THR A 50 -0.02 13.89 24.74
C THR A 50 -0.28 12.95 23.56
N HIS A 51 -0.05 11.64 23.72
CA HIS A 51 -0.26 10.62 22.71
C HIS A 51 -1.48 9.72 23.02
N GLY A 52 -2.33 10.11 23.98
CA GLY A 52 -3.59 9.45 24.29
C GLY A 52 -3.55 8.55 25.54
N PRO A 53 -4.60 7.75 25.77
CA PRO A 53 -4.72 6.91 26.95
C PRO A 53 -3.72 5.75 26.93
N TYR A 54 -3.19 5.39 28.10
CA TYR A 54 -2.32 4.24 28.29
C TYR A 54 -2.55 3.57 29.65
N THR A 55 -2.29 2.28 29.69
CA THR A 55 -2.27 1.45 30.89
C THR A 55 -0.82 1.23 31.31
N GLU A 56 -0.48 1.65 32.52
CA GLU A 56 0.81 1.41 33.14
C GLU A 56 0.72 0.21 34.08
N ILE A 57 1.61 -0.76 33.86
CA ILE A 57 1.76 -1.92 34.75
C ILE A 57 3.03 -1.71 35.55
N ILE A 58 2.88 -1.37 36.83
CA ILE A 58 3.99 -1.17 37.76
C ILE A 58 4.22 -2.47 38.51
N VAL A 59 5.34 -3.13 38.17
CA VAL A 59 5.78 -4.37 38.81
C VAL A 59 6.10 -4.09 40.29
N PRO A 60 5.73 -4.99 41.23
CA PRO A 60 6.06 -4.81 42.63
C PRO A 60 7.58 -4.72 42.85
N PRO A 61 8.04 -4.04 43.92
CA PRO A 61 9.46 -3.89 44.22
C PRO A 61 10.17 -5.22 44.47
N VAL A 62 9.42 -6.25 44.87
CA VAL A 62 9.92 -7.61 45.04
C VAL A 62 9.39 -8.47 43.89
N PHE A 63 10.23 -8.67 42.88
CA PHE A 63 9.97 -9.54 41.74
C PHE A 63 11.18 -10.45 41.50
N PRO A 64 11.27 -11.60 42.20
CA PRO A 64 12.46 -12.44 42.20
C PRO A 64 12.73 -13.10 40.85
N SER A 65 13.99 -13.51 40.63
CA SER A 65 14.37 -14.20 39.39
C SER A 65 13.62 -15.53 39.24
N GLY A 66 13.03 -15.77 38.07
CA GLY A 66 12.16 -16.92 37.83
C GLY A 66 10.68 -16.68 38.19
N ALA A 67 10.31 -15.46 38.58
CA ALA A 67 8.92 -15.04 38.68
C ALA A 67 8.32 -14.71 37.30
N ILE A 68 7.04 -15.01 37.13
CA ILE A 68 6.24 -14.67 35.95
C ILE A 68 4.92 -14.01 36.35
N MET A 69 4.42 -13.13 35.50
CA MET A 69 3.04 -12.61 35.56
C MET A 69 2.40 -12.78 34.20
N LEU A 70 1.17 -13.28 34.19
CA LEU A 70 0.36 -13.40 32.99
C LEU A 70 -0.75 -12.36 33.03
N PHE A 71 -0.90 -11.61 31.95
CA PHE A 71 -1.92 -10.59 31.79
C PHE A 71 -2.86 -10.94 30.65
N ARG A 72 -4.15 -10.71 30.86
CA ARG A 72 -5.12 -10.58 29.79
C ARG A 72 -5.08 -9.13 29.32
N ILE A 73 -4.99 -8.92 28.01
CA ILE A 73 -5.05 -7.58 27.42
C ILE A 73 -6.16 -7.51 26.38
N TRP A 74 -6.82 -6.36 26.28
CA TRP A 74 -7.85 -6.12 25.27
C TRP A 74 -7.95 -4.63 24.92
N VAL A 75 -8.65 -4.33 23.84
CA VAL A 75 -8.94 -2.96 23.40
C VAL A 75 -10.46 -2.79 23.48
N GLU A 76 -10.96 -1.94 24.39
CA GLU A 76 -12.41 -1.70 24.56
C GLU A 76 -13.10 -1.25 23.27
N SER A 77 -12.43 -0.43 22.45
CA SER A 77 -12.97 0.18 21.24
C SER A 77 -12.43 -0.46 19.95
N SER A 78 -12.24 -1.77 19.90
CA SER A 78 -11.94 -2.44 18.62
C SER A 78 -13.24 -2.77 17.90
N PRO A 79 -13.61 -2.07 16.80
CA PRO A 79 -14.78 -2.46 16.02
C PRO A 79 -14.70 -3.94 15.63
N GLU A 80 -15.76 -4.70 15.92
CA GLU A 80 -15.86 -6.09 15.46
C GLU A 80 -15.77 -6.12 13.93
N GLY A 81 -15.05 -7.11 13.40
CA GLY A 81 -14.97 -7.30 11.95
C GLY A 81 -14.04 -6.35 11.18
N ILE A 82 -13.22 -5.51 11.82
CA ILE A 82 -12.22 -4.68 11.12
C ILE A 82 -11.36 -5.52 10.16
N HIS A 83 -10.88 -6.67 10.63
CA HIS A 83 -10.06 -7.55 9.80
C HIS A 83 -10.80 -7.94 8.52
N GLY A 84 -12.09 -8.30 8.61
CA GLY A 84 -12.93 -8.58 7.45
C GLY A 84 -13.10 -7.36 6.55
N LEU A 85 -13.36 -6.20 7.14
CA LEU A 85 -13.55 -4.92 6.44
C LEU A 85 -12.33 -4.51 5.60
N VAL A 86 -11.12 -4.71 6.11
CA VAL A 86 -9.87 -4.35 5.42
C VAL A 86 -9.31 -5.43 4.51
N SER A 87 -9.70 -6.69 4.73
CA SER A 87 -9.21 -7.84 3.94
C SER A 87 -10.01 -8.09 2.68
N HIS A 88 -11.11 -7.37 2.47
CA HIS A 88 -11.98 -7.57 1.31
C HIS A 88 -12.28 -6.25 0.58
N CYS A 89 -12.06 -6.27 -0.73
CA CYS A 89 -12.46 -5.20 -1.64
C CYS A 89 -13.46 -5.75 -2.64
N HIS A 90 -14.67 -5.19 -2.66
CA HIS A 90 -15.72 -5.63 -3.57
C HIS A 90 -15.42 -5.21 -5.01
N GLU A 91 -15.74 -6.06 -5.98
CA GLU A 91 -15.55 -5.78 -7.42
C GLU A 91 -16.23 -4.48 -7.87
N ASP A 92 -17.34 -4.10 -7.23
CA ASP A 92 -18.09 -2.87 -7.49
C ASP A 92 -17.25 -1.58 -7.31
N VAL A 93 -16.11 -1.66 -6.62
CA VAL A 93 -15.17 -0.54 -6.45
C VAL A 93 -14.50 -0.17 -7.78
N PHE A 94 -14.18 -1.18 -8.60
CA PHE A 94 -13.51 -1.00 -9.90
C PHE A 94 -14.44 -1.20 -11.09
N LYS A 95 -15.67 -1.63 -10.84
CA LYS A 95 -16.68 -1.82 -11.88
C LYS A 95 -16.92 -0.55 -12.68
N GLY A 96 -16.76 -0.67 -13.99
CA GLY A 96 -16.93 0.44 -14.95
C GLY A 96 -15.68 1.31 -15.16
N LEU A 97 -14.56 0.97 -14.52
CA LEU A 97 -13.26 1.58 -14.80
C LEU A 97 -12.60 0.91 -15.99
N ASP A 98 -12.05 1.74 -16.88
CA ASP A 98 -11.30 1.30 -18.06
C ASP A 98 -9.78 1.29 -17.80
N LEU A 99 -8.99 0.83 -18.79
CA LEU A 99 -7.53 0.75 -18.65
C LEU A 99 -6.86 2.13 -18.45
N VAL A 100 -7.49 3.24 -18.85
CA VAL A 100 -6.97 4.60 -18.61
C VAL A 100 -7.22 5.00 -17.17
N ASP A 101 -8.40 4.71 -16.61
CA ASP A 101 -8.66 4.90 -15.19
C ASP A 101 -7.68 4.08 -14.34
N MET A 102 -7.37 2.86 -14.77
CA MET A 102 -6.43 1.99 -14.06
C MET A 102 -4.98 2.49 -14.09
N ASN A 103 -4.58 3.30 -15.09
CA ASN A 103 -3.28 4.00 -15.06
C ASN A 103 -3.21 4.98 -13.88
N ALA A 104 -4.29 5.69 -13.60
CA ALA A 104 -4.39 6.60 -12.46
C ALA A 104 -4.36 5.82 -11.12
N VAL A 105 -5.19 4.78 -11.02
CA VAL A 105 -5.30 3.95 -9.80
C VAL A 105 -3.97 3.26 -9.43
N LEU A 106 -3.28 2.67 -10.41
CA LEU A 106 -2.10 1.84 -10.15
C LEU A 106 -0.80 2.64 -10.24
N TYR A 107 -0.70 3.59 -11.19
CA TYR A 107 0.57 4.18 -11.61
C TYR A 107 0.59 5.71 -11.44
N ARG A 108 0.91 6.47 -12.50
CA ARG A 108 1.31 7.89 -12.50
C ARG A 108 2.65 8.15 -11.85
N CYS A 109 3.65 8.44 -12.67
CA CYS A 109 4.89 9.00 -12.13
C CYS A 109 4.73 10.48 -11.78
N ASP A 110 5.69 11.05 -11.05
CA ASP A 110 5.65 12.43 -10.54
C ASP A 110 5.33 13.47 -11.62
N GLY A 111 5.96 13.37 -12.80
CA GLY A 111 5.71 14.28 -13.91
C GLY A 111 4.28 14.18 -14.47
N GLU A 112 3.74 12.98 -14.62
CA GLU A 112 2.36 12.81 -15.10
C GLU A 112 1.35 13.37 -14.10
N GLU A 113 1.59 13.16 -12.81
CA GLU A 113 0.69 13.63 -11.76
C GLU A 113 0.68 15.15 -11.68
N ARG A 114 1.85 15.80 -11.72
CA ARG A 114 1.96 17.27 -11.69
C ARG A 114 1.35 17.95 -12.91
N ASP A 115 1.34 17.25 -14.05
CA ASP A 115 0.78 17.76 -15.28
C ASP A 115 -0.75 17.75 -15.27
N VAL A 116 -1.34 16.74 -14.62
CA VAL A 116 -2.80 16.61 -14.48
C VAL A 116 -3.30 17.41 -13.29
N THR A 117 -2.57 17.39 -12.18
CA THR A 117 -2.97 18.02 -10.91
C THR A 117 -2.03 19.18 -10.62
N GLU A 118 -2.57 20.39 -10.51
CA GLU A 118 -1.78 21.60 -10.27
C GLU A 118 -0.95 21.49 -8.96
N ASN A 119 0.32 21.07 -9.10
CA ASN A 119 1.34 20.89 -8.05
C ASN A 119 1.22 19.69 -7.08
N ASN A 120 0.47 18.63 -7.40
CA ASN A 120 0.61 17.37 -6.65
C ASN A 120 1.51 16.40 -7.41
N GLY A 121 2.46 15.80 -6.69
CA GLY A 121 3.38 14.82 -7.24
C GLY A 121 3.42 13.57 -6.37
N THR A 122 4.44 12.75 -6.59
CA THR A 122 4.66 11.53 -5.81
C THR A 122 4.84 11.83 -4.33
N TYR A 123 4.32 10.94 -3.48
CA TYR A 123 4.48 11.08 -2.04
C TYR A 123 5.95 10.87 -1.65
N ASN A 124 6.51 11.80 -0.88
CA ASN A 124 7.85 11.70 -0.35
C ASN A 124 7.79 11.21 1.10
N ILE A 125 8.32 10.02 1.34
CA ILE A 125 8.38 9.42 2.66
C ILE A 125 9.61 9.98 3.39
N PRO A 126 9.44 10.58 4.58
CA PRO A 126 10.57 11.06 5.39
C PRO A 126 11.62 9.96 5.57
N ALA A 127 12.90 10.30 5.38
CA ALA A 127 14.04 9.38 5.47
C ALA A 127 14.09 8.23 4.43
N TYR A 128 13.14 8.14 3.50
CA TYR A 128 13.16 7.16 2.40
C TYR A 128 13.24 7.81 1.02
N GLY A 129 12.43 8.84 0.76
CA GLY A 129 12.37 9.55 -0.52
C GLY A 129 11.04 9.43 -1.24
N ALA A 130 11.00 9.97 -2.46
CA ALA A 130 9.82 9.97 -3.32
C ALA A 130 9.49 8.56 -3.82
N LEU A 131 8.20 8.23 -3.82
CA LEU A 131 7.72 7.01 -4.45
C LEU A 131 7.82 7.08 -5.98
N PRO A 132 8.02 5.95 -6.66
CA PRO A 132 8.09 5.95 -8.13
C PRO A 132 6.74 6.28 -8.78
N TYR A 133 5.64 5.96 -8.10
CA TYR A 133 4.28 6.17 -8.57
C TYR A 133 3.40 6.78 -7.47
N CYS A 134 2.40 7.56 -7.88
CA CYS A 134 1.37 8.12 -7.02
C CYS A 134 0.26 7.11 -6.69
N GLY A 135 0.00 6.15 -7.58
CA GLY A 135 -0.97 5.09 -7.40
C GLY A 135 -0.48 3.92 -6.53
N LEU A 136 -1.27 2.85 -6.50
CA LEU A 136 -1.06 1.73 -5.58
C LEU A 136 0.28 1.01 -5.75
N GLU A 137 0.90 1.05 -6.93
CA GLU A 137 2.22 0.45 -7.16
C GLU A 137 3.35 1.15 -6.40
N GLY A 138 3.21 2.46 -6.15
CA GLY A 138 4.15 3.17 -5.29
C GLY A 138 4.10 2.64 -3.86
N PHE A 139 2.89 2.38 -3.35
CA PHE A 139 2.67 1.99 -1.95
C PHE A 139 2.85 0.50 -1.68
N ILE A 140 2.49 -0.37 -2.63
CA ILE A 140 2.62 -1.82 -2.45
C ILE A 140 4.09 -2.22 -2.27
N ARG A 141 5.02 -1.51 -2.93
CA ARG A 141 6.45 -1.80 -2.82
C ARG A 141 6.96 -1.61 -1.39
N ILE A 142 6.52 -0.54 -0.72
CA ILE A 142 6.86 -0.27 0.68
C ILE A 142 6.30 -1.37 1.58
N THR A 143 5.02 -1.70 1.39
CA THR A 143 4.29 -2.60 2.29
C THR A 143 4.71 -4.06 2.14
N THR A 144 5.16 -4.48 0.96
CA THR A 144 5.59 -5.87 0.70
C THR A 144 7.08 -6.12 0.85
N SER A 145 7.92 -5.10 0.65
CA SER A 145 9.38 -5.28 0.68
C SER A 145 10.02 -4.65 1.91
N VAL A 146 9.58 -3.45 2.30
CA VAL A 146 10.22 -2.69 3.38
C VAL A 146 9.64 -3.06 4.73
N ILE A 147 8.31 -3.04 4.90
CA ILE A 147 7.69 -3.33 6.21
C ILE A 147 8.07 -4.72 6.76
N PRO A 148 8.04 -5.82 5.97
CA PRO A 148 8.39 -7.14 6.47
C PRO A 148 9.88 -7.30 6.79
N SER A 149 10.77 -6.78 5.92
CA SER A 149 12.23 -6.88 6.17
C SER A 149 12.64 -6.13 7.43
N VAL A 150 11.94 -5.03 7.70
CA VAL A 150 12.13 -4.15 8.84
C VAL A 150 11.59 -4.74 10.15
N LEU A 151 10.40 -5.35 10.13
CA LEU A 151 9.83 -6.05 11.29
C LEU A 151 10.70 -7.24 11.74
N ILE A 152 11.37 -7.90 10.79
CA ILE A 152 12.20 -9.09 11.05
C ILE A 152 13.61 -8.70 11.49
N SER A 153 14.16 -7.59 11.00
CA SER A 153 15.56 -7.21 11.26
C SER A 153 15.78 -6.31 12.48
N GLY A 154 14.71 -5.79 13.11
CA GLY A 154 14.82 -4.94 14.30
C GLY A 154 15.62 -3.65 14.07
N THR A 155 15.74 -3.20 12.82
CA THR A 155 16.57 -2.05 12.44
C THR A 155 15.86 -0.71 12.70
N ASP A 156 16.62 0.32 13.09
CA ASP A 156 16.13 1.68 13.43
C ASP A 156 15.30 2.36 12.32
N ILE A 157 15.50 1.96 11.07
CA ILE A 157 14.72 2.45 9.92
C ILE A 157 13.25 2.03 10.05
N GLY A 158 12.98 0.92 10.73
CA GLY A 158 11.64 0.50 11.07
C GLY A 158 10.93 1.35 12.06
N HIS A 159 11.64 1.80 13.08
CA HIS A 159 11.09 2.78 14.00
C HIS A 159 10.86 4.13 13.30
N LEU A 160 11.71 4.55 12.36
CA LEU A 160 11.49 5.76 11.56
C LEU A 160 10.26 5.61 10.63
N ILE A 161 10.23 4.60 9.77
CA ILE A 161 9.08 4.39 8.88
C ILE A 161 7.82 4.10 9.71
N MET A 162 7.89 3.32 10.79
CA MET A 162 6.71 3.01 11.61
C MET A 162 6.22 4.19 12.44
N SER A 163 7.12 4.98 13.04
CA SER A 163 6.76 6.20 13.79
C SER A 163 6.10 7.24 12.89
N TYR A 164 6.51 7.33 11.63
CA TYR A 164 5.83 8.16 10.62
C TYR A 164 4.58 7.48 10.03
N THR A 165 4.50 6.14 9.97
CA THR A 165 3.29 5.40 9.54
C THR A 165 2.15 5.36 10.55
N GLY A 166 2.20 6.20 11.60
CA GLY A 166 1.02 6.60 12.35
C GLY A 166 0.00 7.33 11.47
N CYS A 167 -0.89 8.10 12.10
CA CYS A 167 -1.97 8.83 11.38
C CYS A 167 -1.44 9.65 10.19
N THR A 168 -0.24 10.22 10.27
CA THR A 168 0.34 11.15 9.27
C THR A 168 0.65 10.56 7.89
N VAL A 169 1.17 9.33 7.75
CA VAL A 169 1.33 8.71 6.42
C VAL A 169 0.01 8.15 5.92
N SER A 170 -0.84 7.59 6.79
CA SER A 170 -2.17 7.14 6.35
C SER A 170 -3.02 8.31 5.86
N ASP A 171 -2.98 9.44 6.56
CA ASP A 171 -3.60 10.70 6.17
C ASP A 171 -2.90 11.29 4.95
N GLY A 172 -1.58 11.29 4.89
CA GLY A 172 -0.81 11.76 3.73
C GLY A 172 -1.07 10.93 2.47
N CYS A 173 -1.25 9.62 2.59
CA CYS A 173 -1.64 8.71 1.52
C CYS A 173 -3.08 8.94 1.12
N LEU A 174 -3.99 9.06 2.09
CA LEU A 174 -5.38 9.39 1.82
C LEU A 174 -5.51 10.77 1.17
N LEU A 175 -4.72 11.75 1.58
CA LEU A 175 -4.63 13.08 0.99
C LEU A 175 -3.99 13.03 -0.38
N ALA A 176 -2.94 12.23 -0.60
CA ALA A 176 -2.34 12.03 -1.92
C ALA A 176 -3.35 11.40 -2.89
N PHE A 177 -4.00 10.29 -2.49
CA PHE A 177 -5.08 9.68 -3.25
C PHE A 177 -6.28 10.62 -3.40
N ASN A 178 -6.73 11.32 -2.35
CA ASN A 178 -7.85 12.26 -2.44
C ASN A 178 -7.55 13.41 -3.40
N ARG A 179 -6.32 13.95 -3.41
CA ARG A 179 -5.89 15.00 -4.35
C ARG A 179 -5.84 14.47 -5.79
N HIS A 180 -5.31 13.27 -5.97
CA HIS A 180 -5.28 12.56 -7.25
C HIS A 180 -6.70 12.31 -7.82
N LEU A 181 -7.67 11.98 -6.96
CA LEU A 181 -8.99 11.48 -7.36
C LEU A 181 -10.09 12.56 -7.47
N LYS A 182 -10.02 13.65 -6.69
CA LYS A 182 -11.16 14.56 -6.47
C LYS A 182 -11.60 15.38 -7.70
N HIS A 183 -10.68 15.78 -8.57
CA HIS A 183 -10.99 16.66 -9.71
C HIS A 183 -10.95 15.96 -11.07
N HIS A 184 -10.19 14.87 -11.19
CA HIS A 184 -9.92 14.26 -12.50
C HIS A 184 -10.59 12.90 -12.70
N TYR A 185 -11.03 12.23 -11.63
CA TYR A 185 -11.56 10.87 -11.72
C TYR A 185 -12.80 10.64 -10.83
N PRO A 186 -13.92 11.32 -11.09
CA PRO A 186 -15.14 11.21 -10.28
C PRO A 186 -15.74 9.79 -10.26
N ARG A 187 -15.35 8.92 -11.20
CA ARG A 187 -15.77 7.52 -11.29
C ARG A 187 -15.13 6.62 -10.22
N LEU A 188 -14.09 7.09 -9.53
CA LEU A 188 -13.29 6.26 -8.63
C LEU A 188 -13.91 6.15 -7.23
N LYS A 189 -14.84 5.20 -7.08
CA LYS A 189 -15.40 4.74 -5.78
C LYS A 189 -14.32 4.22 -4.81
N LEU A 190 -13.14 3.91 -5.34
CA LEU A 190 -11.96 3.49 -4.57
C LEU A 190 -11.62 4.48 -3.45
N ARG A 191 -11.84 5.78 -3.67
CA ARG A 191 -11.64 6.81 -2.65
C ARG A 191 -12.49 6.55 -1.42
N ASP A 192 -13.80 6.42 -1.63
CA ASP A 192 -14.77 6.25 -0.55
C ASP A 192 -14.53 4.91 0.14
N TRP A 193 -14.13 3.89 -0.62
CA TRP A 193 -13.67 2.62 -0.07
C TRP A 193 -12.50 2.83 0.90
N PHE A 194 -11.43 3.51 0.48
CA PHE A 194 -10.28 3.80 1.37
C PHE A 194 -10.69 4.60 2.59
N GLN A 195 -11.44 5.70 2.41
CA GLN A 195 -11.87 6.58 3.50
C GLN A 195 -12.57 5.78 4.61
N THR A 196 -13.56 4.95 4.27
CA THR A 196 -14.27 4.12 5.26
C THR A 196 -13.33 3.19 6.03
N ARG A 197 -12.33 2.58 5.37
CA ARG A 197 -11.40 1.64 6.03
C ARG A 197 -10.40 2.37 6.91
N PHE A 198 -9.85 3.49 6.44
CA PHE A 198 -8.91 4.28 7.21
C PHE A 198 -9.57 4.91 8.43
N ASP A 199 -10.80 5.41 8.30
CA ASP A 199 -11.54 5.95 9.45
C ASP A 199 -11.84 4.89 10.50
N ALA A 200 -12.15 3.65 10.08
CA ALA A 200 -12.30 2.53 11.01
C ALA A 200 -10.98 2.15 11.71
N VAL A 201 -9.85 2.16 10.98
CA VAL A 201 -8.54 1.80 11.54
C VAL A 201 -7.96 2.90 12.44
N LYS A 202 -8.28 4.17 12.21
CA LYS A 202 -7.86 5.29 13.07
C LYS A 202 -8.43 5.20 14.49
N GLN A 203 -9.52 4.47 14.68
CA GLN A 203 -10.11 4.23 16.01
C GLN A 203 -9.28 3.23 16.84
N LEU A 204 -8.32 2.53 16.21
CA LEU A 204 -7.51 1.52 16.88
C LEU A 204 -6.23 2.11 17.47
N PRO A 205 -5.80 1.63 18.65
CA PRO A 205 -4.53 2.01 19.23
C PRO A 205 -3.36 1.34 18.49
N ASN A 206 -2.44 2.11 17.93
CA ASN A 206 -1.11 1.66 17.46
C ASN A 206 -1.03 0.47 16.48
N PHE A 207 -2.14 -0.06 15.95
CA PHE A 207 -2.16 -1.12 14.94
C PHE A 207 -2.16 -0.61 13.48
N LEU A 208 -2.04 0.71 13.30
CA LEU A 208 -2.16 1.39 12.01
C LEU A 208 -1.24 0.82 10.91
N PRO A 209 0.04 0.50 11.14
CA PRO A 209 0.92 0.11 10.03
C PRO A 209 0.55 -1.25 9.41
N LYS A 210 0.15 -2.22 10.26
CA LYS A 210 -0.33 -3.54 9.80
C LYS A 210 -1.59 -3.37 8.97
N TYR A 211 -2.55 -2.61 9.47
CA TYR A 211 -3.82 -2.42 8.79
C TYR A 211 -3.68 -1.55 7.54
N PHE A 212 -2.81 -0.55 7.54
CA PHE A 212 -2.42 0.21 6.35
C PHE A 212 -1.88 -0.71 5.27
N ALA A 213 -0.89 -1.56 5.61
CA ALA A 213 -0.32 -2.52 4.67
C ALA A 213 -1.37 -3.49 4.11
N LEU A 214 -2.27 -3.96 4.96
CA LEU A 214 -3.37 -4.83 4.56
C LEU A 214 -4.36 -4.13 3.63
N ILE A 215 -4.80 -2.91 3.96
CA ILE A 215 -5.69 -2.08 3.14
C ILE A 215 -5.10 -1.86 1.73
N ILE A 216 -3.83 -1.42 1.66
CA ILE A 216 -3.14 -1.17 0.40
C ILE A 216 -3.01 -2.47 -0.41
N ARG A 217 -2.62 -3.57 0.24
CA ARG A 217 -2.49 -4.88 -0.41
C ARG A 217 -3.83 -5.37 -0.96
N THR A 218 -4.91 -5.28 -0.19
CA THR A 218 -6.25 -5.69 -0.61
C THR A 218 -6.69 -4.91 -1.84
N ALA A 219 -6.56 -3.58 -1.81
CA ALA A 219 -6.91 -2.74 -2.95
C ALA A 219 -6.03 -3.01 -4.19
N TYR A 220 -4.73 -3.20 -3.99
CA TYR A 220 -3.78 -3.48 -5.06
C TYR A 220 -4.08 -4.80 -5.79
N ILE A 221 -4.39 -5.86 -5.05
CA ILE A 221 -4.74 -7.16 -5.63
C ILE A 221 -6.01 -7.01 -6.49
N ALA A 222 -7.07 -6.43 -5.91
CA ALA A 222 -8.34 -6.24 -6.62
C ALA A 222 -8.18 -5.33 -7.86
N ALA A 223 -7.40 -4.25 -7.76
CA ALA A 223 -7.10 -3.37 -8.89
C ALA A 223 -6.34 -4.10 -10.01
N ARG A 224 -5.38 -4.97 -9.67
CA ARG A 224 -4.65 -5.76 -10.68
C ARG A 224 -5.53 -6.80 -11.33
N GLU A 225 -6.35 -7.51 -10.56
CA GLU A 225 -7.30 -8.49 -11.08
C GLU A 225 -8.29 -7.85 -12.04
N HIS A 226 -8.86 -6.70 -11.67
CA HIS A 226 -9.71 -5.90 -12.56
C HIS A 226 -8.96 -5.48 -13.83
N THR A 227 -7.74 -4.96 -13.70
CA THR A 227 -6.95 -4.52 -14.86
C THR A 227 -6.66 -5.67 -15.82
N ILE A 228 -6.31 -6.85 -15.30
CA ILE A 228 -6.04 -8.05 -16.10
C ILE A 228 -7.32 -8.53 -16.78
N SER A 229 -8.47 -8.48 -16.11
CA SER A 229 -9.76 -8.93 -16.68
C SER A 229 -10.20 -8.13 -17.91
N LEU A 230 -9.74 -6.88 -18.04
CA LEU A 230 -9.97 -6.01 -19.20
C LEU A 230 -9.07 -6.32 -20.40
N MET A 231 -8.05 -7.18 -20.23
CA MET A 231 -7.09 -7.51 -21.29
C MET A 231 -7.47 -8.76 -22.07
N SER A 232 -6.74 -9.01 -23.15
CA SER A 232 -6.95 -10.15 -24.03
C SER A 232 -6.88 -11.52 -23.32
N PRO A 233 -7.43 -12.60 -23.93
CA PRO A 233 -7.31 -13.96 -23.42
C PRO A 233 -5.88 -14.42 -23.14
N LEU A 234 -4.90 -13.91 -23.90
CA LEU A 234 -3.50 -14.23 -23.71
C LEU A 234 -2.98 -13.71 -22.36
N ILE A 235 -3.36 -12.48 -22.00
CA ILE A 235 -2.94 -11.90 -20.72
C ILE A 235 -3.75 -12.49 -19.58
N THR A 236 -5.07 -12.56 -19.68
CA THR A 236 -5.93 -13.09 -18.61
C THR A 236 -5.56 -14.52 -18.21
N LYS A 237 -5.29 -15.40 -19.17
CA LYS A 237 -4.88 -16.80 -18.94
C LYS A 237 -3.35 -16.97 -18.75
N GLY A 238 -2.61 -15.87 -18.81
CA GLY A 238 -1.17 -15.86 -18.66
C GLY A 238 -0.73 -16.13 -17.23
N ASP A 239 0.57 -16.36 -17.09
CA ASP A 239 1.23 -16.51 -15.79
C ASP A 239 1.57 -15.14 -15.16
N ARG A 240 2.21 -15.17 -13.98
CA ARG A 240 2.63 -13.94 -13.28
C ARG A 240 3.52 -13.05 -14.15
N PHE A 241 4.40 -13.66 -14.95
CA PHE A 241 5.29 -12.91 -15.82
C PHE A 241 4.53 -12.20 -16.94
N THR A 242 3.60 -12.91 -17.58
CA THR A 242 2.70 -12.37 -18.61
C THR A 242 1.84 -11.24 -18.07
N HIS A 243 1.28 -11.39 -16.86
CA HIS A 243 0.53 -10.32 -16.19
C HIS A 243 1.41 -9.09 -15.94
N SER A 244 2.63 -9.26 -15.43
CA SER A 244 3.56 -8.16 -15.21
C SER A 244 3.90 -7.42 -16.51
N LEU A 245 4.10 -8.14 -17.62
CA LEU A 245 4.31 -7.53 -18.93
C LEU A 245 3.05 -6.82 -19.45
N GLY A 246 1.87 -7.42 -19.28
CA GLY A 246 0.60 -6.83 -19.68
C GLY A 246 0.32 -5.51 -18.97
N LEU A 247 0.61 -5.43 -17.66
CA LEU A 247 0.46 -4.20 -16.87
C LEU A 247 1.33 -3.04 -17.35
N CYS A 248 2.45 -3.31 -18.06
CA CYS A 248 3.26 -2.27 -18.68
C CYS A 248 2.46 -1.46 -19.74
N SER A 249 1.46 -2.08 -20.39
CA SER A 249 0.52 -1.36 -21.26
C SER A 249 -0.17 -0.21 -20.53
N VAL A 250 -0.63 -0.48 -19.31
CA VAL A 250 -1.34 0.48 -18.47
C VAL A 250 -0.38 1.51 -17.88
N GLN A 251 0.87 1.12 -17.56
CA GLN A 251 1.90 2.08 -17.14
C GLN A 251 2.15 3.16 -18.20
N MET A 252 2.31 2.74 -19.46
CA MET A 252 2.71 3.65 -20.53
C MET A 252 1.54 4.42 -21.14
N TYR A 253 0.29 3.97 -20.96
CA TYR A 253 -0.89 4.57 -21.57
C TYR A 253 -1.78 5.26 -20.53
N GLY A 254 -1.71 6.59 -20.53
CA GLY A 254 -2.43 7.46 -19.62
C GLY A 254 -2.76 8.80 -20.27
N GLN A 255 -3.59 9.61 -19.61
CA GLN A 255 -3.96 10.94 -20.07
C GLN A 255 -3.19 12.01 -19.31
N VAL A 256 -2.54 12.93 -20.01
CA VAL A 256 -1.90 14.11 -19.42
C VAL A 256 -2.49 15.37 -20.06
N THR A 257 -2.35 16.52 -19.43
CA THR A 257 -2.84 17.82 -19.91
C THR A 257 -1.96 18.36 -21.04
N SER A 258 -0.64 18.18 -20.95
CA SER A 258 0.33 18.78 -21.87
C SER A 258 0.60 17.98 -23.16
N ALA A 259 0.08 16.75 -23.28
CA ALA A 259 0.24 15.89 -24.45
C ALA A 259 -1.01 15.08 -24.77
N SER A 260 -1.37 15.01 -26.06
CA SER A 260 -2.54 14.32 -26.58
C SER A 260 -2.22 13.68 -27.95
N LEU A 261 -3.18 12.95 -28.51
CA LEU A 261 -3.18 12.47 -29.90
C LEU A 261 -3.95 13.39 -30.86
N HIS A 262 -4.52 14.48 -30.35
CA HIS A 262 -5.29 15.47 -31.12
C HIS A 262 -4.97 16.89 -30.63
N PRO A 263 -4.94 17.91 -31.49
CA PRO A 263 -4.46 19.25 -31.11
C PRO A 263 -5.38 19.95 -30.11
N THR A 264 -6.69 19.69 -30.21
CA THR A 264 -7.75 20.37 -29.43
C THR A 264 -8.59 19.45 -28.55
N ASN A 265 -8.48 18.13 -28.73
CA ASN A 265 -9.28 17.16 -27.97
C ASN A 265 -8.33 16.35 -27.07
N PRO A 266 -8.32 16.61 -25.75
CA PRO A 266 -7.49 15.85 -24.82
C PRO A 266 -7.79 14.35 -24.91
N SER A 267 -6.74 13.54 -25.00
CA SER A 267 -6.87 12.09 -25.10
C SER A 267 -5.66 11.41 -24.50
N SER A 268 -5.87 10.17 -24.03
CA SER A 268 -4.79 9.32 -23.55
C SER A 268 -3.79 9.01 -24.66
N SER A 269 -2.52 8.95 -24.30
CA SER A 269 -1.42 8.72 -25.23
C SER A 269 -0.33 7.85 -24.60
N MET A 270 0.45 7.16 -25.43
CA MET A 270 1.56 6.33 -24.99
C MET A 270 2.81 7.18 -24.72
N ALA A 271 3.34 7.08 -23.50
CA ALA A 271 4.66 7.57 -23.15
C ALA A 271 5.76 6.68 -23.74
N ALA A 272 6.87 7.27 -24.18
CA ALA A 272 8.04 6.49 -24.61
C ALA A 272 8.82 5.88 -23.42
N GLY A 273 8.61 6.39 -22.21
CA GLY A 273 9.20 5.86 -20.99
C GLY A 273 9.02 6.77 -19.79
N LEU A 274 8.94 6.19 -18.60
CA LEU A 274 8.78 6.91 -17.35
C LEU A 274 10.12 7.03 -16.60
N PRO A 275 10.39 8.13 -15.87
CA PRO A 275 9.59 9.36 -15.80
C PRO A 275 9.95 10.39 -16.89
N HIS A 276 11.05 10.20 -17.62
CA HIS A 276 11.66 11.25 -18.45
C HIS A 276 10.89 11.59 -19.74
N PHE A 277 10.10 10.65 -20.27
CA PHE A 277 9.32 10.81 -21.50
C PHE A 277 7.82 10.64 -21.23
N ALA A 278 7.36 11.23 -20.13
CA ALA A 278 6.01 11.03 -19.61
C ALA A 278 5.08 12.23 -19.80
N GLN A 279 5.58 13.41 -20.17
CA GLN A 279 4.76 14.62 -20.28
C GLN A 279 5.28 15.58 -21.35
N ALA A 280 4.50 16.61 -21.65
CA ALA A 280 4.77 17.63 -22.64
C ALA A 280 5.12 17.03 -24.02
N HIS A 281 5.83 17.79 -24.84
CA HIS A 281 6.26 17.37 -26.18
C HIS A 281 7.16 16.12 -26.18
N MET A 282 7.75 15.76 -25.03
CA MET A 282 8.62 14.58 -24.88
C MET A 282 7.86 13.27 -24.67
N ARG A 283 6.52 13.30 -24.53
CA ARG A 283 5.75 12.08 -24.23
C ARG A 283 5.67 11.11 -25.41
N CYS A 284 5.27 11.60 -26.58
CA CYS A 284 4.90 10.76 -27.72
C CYS A 284 5.98 10.74 -28.80
N TRP A 285 6.62 9.58 -28.97
CA TRP A 285 7.62 9.35 -30.00
C TRP A 285 7.17 8.30 -31.00
N GLY A 286 7.04 8.65 -32.28
CA GLY A 286 6.51 7.78 -33.33
C GLY A 286 7.28 6.46 -33.45
N ARG A 287 8.62 6.51 -33.42
CA ARG A 287 9.45 5.30 -33.42
C ARG A 287 9.07 4.37 -32.25
N ASP A 288 9.07 4.89 -31.02
CA ASP A 288 8.82 4.10 -29.81
C ASP A 288 7.38 3.60 -29.73
N VAL A 289 6.41 4.44 -30.13
CA VAL A 289 4.99 4.08 -30.23
C VAL A 289 4.82 2.91 -31.19
N PHE A 290 5.33 2.98 -32.42
CA PHE A 290 5.05 1.96 -33.43
C PHE A 290 5.82 0.65 -33.21
N ILE A 291 7.01 0.70 -32.59
CA ILE A 291 7.70 -0.52 -32.11
C ILE A 291 6.89 -1.18 -31.00
N SER A 292 6.40 -0.40 -30.04
CA SER A 292 5.72 -0.91 -28.84
C SER A 292 4.25 -1.27 -29.07
N LEU A 293 3.60 -0.70 -30.09
CA LEU A 293 2.16 -0.81 -30.36
C LEU A 293 1.68 -2.27 -30.42
N ARG A 294 2.46 -3.16 -31.05
CA ARG A 294 2.10 -4.59 -31.11
C ARG A 294 2.05 -5.20 -29.72
N GLY A 295 3.10 -5.02 -28.92
CA GLY A 295 3.21 -5.62 -27.58
C GLY A 295 2.26 -5.00 -26.57
N LEU A 296 2.19 -3.67 -26.52
CA LEU A 296 1.45 -2.95 -25.47
C LEU A 296 -0.02 -2.73 -25.81
N PHE A 297 -0.45 -2.79 -27.07
CA PHE A 297 -1.86 -2.63 -27.44
C PHE A 297 -2.46 -3.87 -28.12
N LEU A 298 -1.84 -4.41 -29.17
CA LEU A 298 -2.47 -5.52 -29.89
C LEU A 298 -2.51 -6.81 -29.08
N THR A 299 -1.38 -7.16 -28.45
CA THR A 299 -1.26 -8.35 -27.59
C THR A 299 -2.15 -8.25 -26.36
N THR A 300 -2.34 -7.06 -25.79
CA THR A 300 -3.17 -6.83 -24.60
C THR A 300 -4.65 -6.61 -24.91
N GLY A 301 -5.04 -6.48 -26.18
CA GLY A 301 -6.44 -6.29 -26.60
C GLY A 301 -6.90 -4.83 -26.64
N HIS A 302 -5.98 -3.87 -26.50
CA HIS A 302 -6.28 -2.43 -26.47
C HIS A 302 -6.39 -1.83 -27.89
N TYR A 303 -7.23 -2.43 -28.73
CA TYR A 303 -7.31 -2.12 -30.16
C TYR A 303 -7.71 -0.67 -30.45
N ASP A 304 -8.59 -0.08 -29.65
CA ASP A 304 -9.00 1.32 -29.81
C ASP A 304 -7.86 2.30 -29.51
N ALA A 305 -6.97 1.98 -28.56
CA ALA A 305 -5.79 2.78 -28.31
C ALA A 305 -4.81 2.69 -29.49
N ALA A 306 -4.58 1.48 -30.02
CA ALA A 306 -3.75 1.29 -31.22
C ALA A 306 -4.29 2.07 -32.43
N ARG A 307 -5.59 1.95 -32.71
CA ARG A 307 -6.26 2.66 -33.80
C ARG A 307 -6.10 4.17 -33.68
N ARG A 308 -6.31 4.74 -32.49
CA ARG A 308 -6.16 6.18 -32.25
C ARG A 308 -4.73 6.68 -32.51
N HIS A 309 -3.71 5.95 -32.06
CA HIS A 309 -2.32 6.32 -32.34
C HIS A 309 -1.99 6.27 -33.82
N ILE A 310 -2.41 5.21 -34.53
CA ILE A 310 -2.20 5.09 -35.97
C ILE A 310 -2.81 6.29 -36.71
N ILE A 311 -4.07 6.63 -36.41
CA ILE A 311 -4.76 7.77 -37.03
C ILE A 311 -4.06 9.09 -36.73
N ALA A 312 -3.65 9.32 -35.48
CA ALA A 312 -2.99 10.55 -35.06
C ALA A 312 -1.66 10.77 -35.80
N PHE A 313 -0.79 9.77 -35.85
CA PHE A 313 0.49 9.86 -36.57
C PHE A 313 0.32 9.89 -38.09
N ALA A 314 -0.70 9.21 -38.64
CA ALA A 314 -1.01 9.32 -40.07
C ALA A 314 -1.46 10.75 -40.44
N SER A 315 -2.17 11.44 -39.54
CA SER A 315 -2.63 12.81 -39.75
C SER A 315 -1.52 13.87 -39.69
N SER A 316 -0.34 13.52 -39.19
CA SER A 316 0.84 14.39 -39.10
C SER A 316 1.91 14.08 -40.16
N LEU A 317 1.57 13.28 -41.18
CA LEU A 317 2.45 12.95 -42.29
C LEU A 317 2.89 14.23 -43.02
N LYS A 318 4.21 14.41 -43.15
CA LYS A 318 4.81 15.52 -43.89
C LYS A 318 6.00 14.99 -44.69
N HIS A 319 6.15 15.44 -45.94
CA HIS A 319 7.22 15.00 -46.84
C HIS A 319 7.28 13.46 -47.03
N GLY A 320 6.12 12.78 -46.98
CA GLY A 320 6.04 11.32 -47.15
C GLY A 320 6.52 10.50 -45.96
N LEU A 321 6.80 11.14 -44.81
CA LEU A 321 7.24 10.47 -43.58
C LEU A 321 6.37 10.90 -42.39
N ILE A 322 6.15 9.95 -41.46
CA ILE A 322 5.54 10.26 -40.17
C ILE A 322 6.58 10.88 -39.23
N PRO A 323 6.19 11.81 -38.34
CA PRO A 323 7.14 12.47 -37.46
C PRO A 323 7.62 11.52 -36.35
N ASN A 324 8.88 11.70 -35.94
CA ASN A 324 9.39 10.98 -34.78
C ASN A 324 8.90 11.60 -33.46
N LEU A 325 8.81 12.92 -33.34
CA LEU A 325 8.24 13.57 -32.17
C LEU A 325 6.82 14.04 -32.50
N LEU A 326 5.83 13.68 -31.67
CA LEU A 326 4.44 14.12 -31.83
C LEU A 326 4.05 15.10 -30.73
N ASN A 327 3.98 16.39 -31.09
CA ASN A 327 3.52 17.44 -30.18
C ASN A 327 2.00 17.64 -30.25
N SER A 328 1.22 16.59 -29.96
CA SER A 328 -0.24 16.60 -30.05
C SER A 328 -0.82 17.00 -31.42
N VAL A 329 -0.10 16.70 -32.51
CA VAL A 329 -0.47 17.13 -33.88
C VAL A 329 -0.59 18.66 -34.00
N ARG A 330 0.07 19.42 -33.11
CA ARG A 330 0.22 20.87 -33.23
C ARG A 330 1.45 21.13 -34.11
N TYR A 331 1.28 21.98 -35.13
CA TYR A 331 2.33 22.34 -36.08
C TYR A 331 3.16 23.52 -35.60
#